data_AF-A0A1V6F6V5-F1
#
_entry.id   AF-A0A1V6F6V5-F1
#
_cell.length_a   1.000
_cell.length_b   1.000
_cell.length_c   1.000
_cell.angle_alpha   90.00
_cell.angle_beta   90.00
_cell.angle_gamma   90.00
#
_symmetry.space_group_name_H-M   'P 1'
#
loop_
_entity.id
_entity.type
_entity.pdbx_description
1 polymer ?
#
loop_
_entity_poly.entity_id
_entity_poly.type
_entity_poly.pdbx_seq_one_letter_code
_entity_poly.pdbx_strand_id
1 'polypeptide(L)'
;MLKYKLILTVALLIVVQALCSYPPNPRAVYFRLLNEDGSSLQDERSSLVSISRLFDVEKNHETKGFGFVYGNGDMFAKFELGNFQRDWLPGDTLSIAVFRSGGNSSMVKFVLPIPEGSDAIWWGYPDTAEKDYPGEPLSLLPCVLKIETDNKKDAAVFQNGNKIGQLKDGVLTIEKFAGDPAGEYHLEAPAQGWHWEPASKQVSLDDFTLQAAKEHDKDGRRDIYGHGIQFRLVKDE
;
A
#
# COMPACT_ATOMS: atom_id res chain seq x y z
N MET A 1 31.29 52.47 5.83
CA MET A 1 31.42 51.11 6.40
C MET A 1 30.08 50.41 6.67
N LEU A 2 29.07 51.07 7.23
CA LEU A 2 27.77 50.44 7.58
C LEU A 2 26.99 49.89 6.35
N LYS A 3 27.02 50.61 5.22
CA LYS A 3 26.35 50.20 3.96
C LYS A 3 26.88 48.87 3.40
N TYR A 4 28.19 48.66 3.45
CA TYR A 4 28.81 47.41 2.95
C TYR A 4 28.51 46.22 3.86
N LYS A 5 28.42 46.43 5.18
CA LYS A 5 28.01 45.39 6.13
C LYS A 5 26.57 44.94 5.89
N LEU A 6 25.65 45.88 5.67
CA LEU A 6 24.24 45.56 5.38
C LEU A 6 24.08 44.76 4.08
N ILE A 7 24.79 45.16 3.01
CA ILE A 7 24.78 44.44 1.73
C ILE A 7 25.33 43.02 1.89
N LEU A 8 26.43 42.87 2.65
CA LEU A 8 27.02 41.57 2.91
C LEU A 8 26.08 40.68 3.73
N THR A 9 25.40 41.22 4.74
CA THR A 9 24.43 40.47 5.56
C THR A 9 23.23 40.01 4.73
N VAL A 10 22.69 40.87 3.86
CA VAL A 10 21.58 40.52 2.97
C VAL A 10 22.01 39.49 1.93
N ALA A 11 23.21 39.64 1.33
CA ALA A 11 23.75 38.66 0.41
C ALA A 11 23.98 37.30 1.09
N LEU A 12 24.48 37.30 2.34
CA LEU A 12 24.67 36.07 3.12
C LEU A 12 23.31 35.42 3.46
N LEU A 13 22.28 36.21 3.79
CA LEU A 13 20.93 35.69 4.04
C LEU A 13 20.32 35.07 2.78
N ILE A 14 20.51 35.68 1.61
CA ILE A 14 20.05 35.13 0.32
C ILE A 14 20.80 33.84 -0.02
N VAL A 15 22.11 33.77 0.25
CA VAL A 15 22.91 32.55 0.04
C VAL A 15 22.51 31.45 1.02
N VAL A 16 22.22 31.77 2.28
CA VAL A 16 21.71 30.81 3.27
C VAL A 16 20.33 30.30 2.87
N GLN A 17 19.43 31.15 2.35
CA GLN A 17 18.14 30.69 1.83
C GLN A 17 18.27 29.86 0.54
N ALA A 18 19.24 30.15 -0.33
CA ALA A 18 19.54 29.33 -1.50
C ALA A 18 20.25 28.00 -1.16
N LEU A 19 20.91 27.92 0.00
CA LEU A 19 21.49 26.68 0.54
C LEU A 19 20.46 25.86 1.34
N CYS A 20 19.44 26.52 1.92
CA CYS A 20 18.31 25.87 2.59
C CYS A 20 17.14 25.55 1.66
N SER A 21 17.16 26.00 0.40
CA SER A 21 16.28 25.46 -0.64
C SER A 21 16.83 24.11 -1.07
N TYR A 22 16.32 23.04 -0.47
CA TYR A 22 16.49 21.69 -1.01
C TYR A 22 16.13 21.73 -2.50
N PRO A 23 17.03 21.32 -3.42
CA PRO A 23 16.71 21.36 -4.84
C PRO A 23 15.51 20.45 -5.13
N PRO A 24 14.71 20.75 -6.16
CA PRO A 24 13.63 19.89 -6.62
C PRO A 24 14.25 18.72 -7.40
N ASN A 25 15.05 17.88 -6.75
CA ASN A 25 15.36 16.57 -7.29
C ASN A 25 14.28 15.64 -6.76
N PRO A 26 13.59 14.86 -7.61
CA PRO A 26 12.70 13.83 -7.14
C PRO A 26 13.55 12.78 -6.42
N ARG A 27 13.74 12.96 -5.11
CA ARG A 27 14.37 11.97 -4.26
C ARG A 27 13.51 10.73 -4.33
N ALA A 28 14.08 9.65 -4.83
CA ALA A 28 13.38 8.39 -4.99
C ALA A 28 13.56 7.53 -3.74
N VAL A 29 12.48 6.84 -3.35
CA VAL A 29 12.48 5.81 -2.33
C VAL A 29 12.28 4.47 -3.03
N TYR A 30 13.10 3.50 -2.68
CA TYR A 30 13.08 2.13 -3.18
C TYR A 30 12.89 1.19 -2.00
N PHE A 31 11.80 0.42 -1.98
CA PHE A 31 11.59 -0.64 -0.99
C PHE A 31 11.81 -1.99 -1.64
N ARG A 32 12.76 -2.78 -1.13
CA ARG A 32 12.95 -4.16 -1.58
C ARG A 32 11.73 -4.99 -1.21
N LEU A 33 11.16 -5.68 -2.19
CA LEU A 33 10.00 -6.56 -2.01
C LEU A 33 10.45 -8.02 -2.05
N LEU A 34 9.95 -8.81 -1.10
CA LEU A 34 10.18 -10.25 -1.03
C LEU A 34 8.87 -11.03 -1.06
N ASN A 35 8.96 -12.30 -1.46
CA ASN A 35 7.92 -13.28 -1.21
C ASN A 35 7.82 -13.53 0.31
N GLU A 36 6.73 -14.17 0.73
CA GLU A 36 6.51 -14.55 2.13
C GLU A 36 7.66 -15.41 2.70
N ASP A 37 8.28 -16.25 1.87
CA ASP A 37 9.41 -17.11 2.26
C ASP A 37 10.77 -16.39 2.30
N GLY A 38 10.80 -15.07 2.03
CA GLY A 38 12.01 -14.25 1.99
C GLY A 38 12.77 -14.32 0.67
N SER A 39 12.30 -15.07 -0.32
CA SER A 39 12.90 -15.07 -1.66
C SER A 39 12.55 -13.82 -2.45
N SER A 40 13.43 -13.41 -3.37
CA SER A 40 13.18 -12.26 -4.25
C SER A 40 12.02 -12.53 -5.21
N LEU A 41 11.23 -11.49 -5.48
CA LEU A 41 10.26 -11.51 -6.57
C LEU A 41 10.96 -11.60 -7.92
N GLN A 42 10.34 -12.27 -8.88
CA GLN A 42 10.80 -12.30 -10.28
C GLN A 42 10.55 -10.95 -10.98
N ASP A 43 11.16 -10.71 -12.15
CA ASP A 43 10.91 -9.52 -12.99
C ASP A 43 9.55 -9.60 -13.70
N GLU A 44 8.48 -9.67 -12.92
CA GLU A 44 7.09 -9.64 -13.38
C GLU A 44 6.32 -8.59 -12.58
N ARG A 45 5.88 -7.53 -13.27
CA ARG A 45 5.28 -6.34 -12.64
C ARG A 45 3.78 -6.22 -12.88
N SER A 46 3.26 -6.95 -13.86
CA SER A 46 1.84 -6.91 -14.28
C SER A 46 0.86 -7.27 -13.17
N SER A 47 1.30 -8.07 -12.19
CA SER A 47 0.49 -8.48 -11.04
C SER A 47 0.65 -7.55 -9.83
N LEU A 48 1.57 -6.58 -9.87
CA LEU A 48 1.88 -5.71 -8.75
C LEU A 48 1.12 -4.38 -8.87
N VAL A 49 0.50 -3.99 -7.77
CA VAL A 49 -0.19 -2.71 -7.61
C VAL A 49 0.40 -2.04 -6.36
N SER A 50 0.68 -0.74 -6.44
CA SER A 50 1.01 0.03 -5.24
C SER A 50 0.19 1.31 -5.15
N ILE A 51 -0.09 1.69 -3.91
CA ILE A 51 -0.64 2.98 -3.51
C ILE A 51 0.34 3.59 -2.51
N SER A 52 0.58 4.87 -2.64
CA SER A 52 1.42 5.65 -1.74
C SER A 52 0.77 6.96 -1.40
N ARG A 53 0.94 7.39 -0.15
CA ARG A 53 0.40 8.64 0.35
C ARG A 53 1.48 9.43 1.06
N LEU A 54 1.55 10.69 0.73
CA LEU A 54 2.33 11.69 1.45
C LEU A 54 1.41 12.88 1.66
N PHE A 55 1.22 13.27 2.92
CA PHE A 55 0.15 14.19 3.33
C PHE A 55 -1.25 13.65 2.96
N ASP A 56 -2.03 14.46 2.25
CA ASP A 56 -3.35 14.17 1.71
C ASP A 56 -3.30 13.75 0.21
N VAL A 57 -2.10 13.60 -0.36
CA VAL A 57 -1.93 13.27 -1.78
C VAL A 57 -1.65 11.78 -1.93
N GLU A 58 -2.52 11.11 -2.68
CA GLU A 58 -2.37 9.70 -3.06
C GLU A 58 -1.84 9.56 -4.49
N LYS A 59 -0.87 8.68 -4.69
CA LYS A 59 -0.32 8.27 -5.99
C LYS A 59 -0.25 6.75 -6.09
N ASN A 60 -0.45 6.23 -7.28
CA ASN A 60 -0.37 4.80 -7.56
C ASN A 60 0.84 4.44 -8.46
N HIS A 61 1.08 3.15 -8.63
CA HIS A 61 2.16 2.61 -9.45
C HIS A 61 2.16 3.05 -10.93
N GLU A 62 1.04 3.53 -11.47
CA GLU A 62 0.93 4.03 -12.85
C GLU A 62 1.35 5.50 -12.98
N THR A 63 1.46 6.22 -11.87
CA THR A 63 1.88 7.62 -11.87
C THR A 63 3.34 7.74 -12.33
N LYS A 64 3.65 8.73 -13.16
CA LYS A 64 5.03 9.02 -13.59
C LYS A 64 5.97 9.17 -12.39
N GLY A 65 7.07 8.41 -12.38
CA GLY A 65 8.05 8.38 -11.29
C GLY A 65 7.74 7.39 -10.17
N PHE A 66 6.62 6.69 -10.27
CA PHE A 66 6.20 5.62 -9.37
C PHE A 66 6.26 4.27 -10.08
N GLY A 67 6.09 3.19 -9.33
CA GLY A 67 5.90 1.85 -9.87
C GLY A 67 6.93 0.87 -9.35
N PHE A 68 7.42 -0.01 -10.23
CA PHE A 68 8.29 -1.12 -9.86
C PHE A 68 9.53 -1.19 -10.74
N VAL A 69 10.67 -1.49 -10.12
CA VAL A 69 11.97 -1.62 -10.78
C VAL A 69 12.59 -2.95 -10.36
N TYR A 70 13.11 -3.70 -11.33
CA TYR A 70 13.90 -4.90 -11.07
C TYR A 70 15.38 -4.63 -11.33
N GLY A 71 16.25 -5.05 -10.42
CA GLY A 71 17.69 -4.85 -10.53
C GLY A 71 18.46 -5.73 -9.54
N ASN A 72 19.64 -6.20 -9.95
CA ASN A 72 20.52 -7.07 -9.15
C ASN A 72 19.84 -8.33 -8.58
N GLY A 73 18.80 -8.84 -9.25
CA GLY A 73 18.05 -10.01 -8.81
C GLY A 73 16.87 -9.72 -7.87
N ASP A 74 16.57 -8.44 -7.62
CA ASP A 74 15.56 -8.01 -6.66
C ASP A 74 14.52 -7.07 -7.29
N MET A 75 13.29 -7.16 -6.78
CA MET A 75 12.19 -6.26 -7.11
C MET A 75 12.08 -5.13 -6.09
N PHE A 76 11.87 -3.91 -6.56
CA PHE A 76 11.72 -2.73 -5.74
C PHE A 76 10.43 -1.98 -6.07
N ALA A 77 9.67 -1.58 -5.05
CA ALA A 77 8.67 -0.53 -5.20
C ALA A 77 9.36 0.83 -5.19
N LYS A 78 9.13 1.65 -6.21
CA LYS A 78 9.75 2.97 -6.42
C LYS A 78 8.72 4.09 -6.24
N PHE A 79 9.11 5.13 -5.48
CA PHE A 79 8.30 6.32 -5.24
C PHE A 79 9.15 7.58 -5.36
N GLU A 80 8.82 8.50 -6.28
CA GLU A 80 9.51 9.79 -6.42
C GLU A 80 8.84 10.86 -5.56
N LEU A 81 9.49 11.25 -4.46
CA LEU A 81 8.91 12.15 -3.46
C LEU A 81 8.55 13.53 -4.04
N GLY A 82 9.33 14.03 -5.00
CA GLY A 82 9.06 15.30 -5.69
C GLY A 82 7.78 15.30 -6.53
N ASN A 83 7.21 14.13 -6.84
CA ASN A 83 6.02 14.02 -7.69
C ASN A 83 4.70 14.01 -6.90
N PHE A 84 4.75 14.19 -5.58
CA PHE A 84 3.57 14.40 -4.73
C PHE A 84 3.02 15.84 -4.80
N GLN A 85 3.58 16.70 -5.65
CA GLN A 85 3.10 18.07 -5.94
C GLN A 85 3.10 19.02 -4.72
N ARG A 86 3.77 18.60 -3.64
CA ARG A 86 4.03 19.37 -2.43
C ARG A 86 5.45 19.09 -1.99
N ASP A 87 6.13 20.13 -1.52
CA ASP A 87 7.45 19.97 -0.91
C ASP A 87 7.31 19.18 0.39
N TRP A 88 8.21 18.23 0.58
CA TRP A 88 8.30 17.40 1.77
C TRP A 88 9.55 17.79 2.56
N LEU A 89 9.50 17.57 3.87
CA LEU A 89 10.59 17.79 4.80
C LEU A 89 11.02 16.46 5.42
N PRO A 90 12.28 16.34 5.87
CA PRO A 90 12.68 15.23 6.73
C PRO A 90 11.72 15.11 7.93
N GLY A 91 11.29 13.89 8.22
CA GLY A 91 10.30 13.56 9.24
C GLY A 91 8.87 13.40 8.72
N ASP A 92 8.53 13.94 7.55
CA ASP A 92 7.23 13.69 6.93
C ASP A 92 7.06 12.19 6.62
N THR A 93 5.85 11.67 6.75
CA THR A 93 5.60 10.23 6.65
C THR A 93 5.04 9.83 5.29
N LEU A 94 5.80 9.00 4.58
CA LEU A 94 5.35 8.29 3.39
C LEU A 94 4.69 6.97 3.81
N SER A 95 3.40 6.84 3.56
CA SER A 95 2.67 5.58 3.74
C SER A 95 2.60 4.84 2.41
N ILE A 96 2.87 3.54 2.42
CA ILE A 96 2.80 2.69 1.23
C ILE A 96 1.99 1.42 1.50
N ALA A 97 1.26 0.99 0.48
CA ALA A 97 0.66 -0.33 0.39
C ALA A 97 1.05 -0.93 -0.97
N VAL A 98 1.59 -2.14 -0.95
CA VAL A 98 1.88 -2.90 -2.16
C VAL A 98 1.08 -4.18 -2.12
N PHE A 99 0.40 -4.47 -3.21
CA PHE A 99 -0.45 -5.64 -3.41
C PHE A 99 0.02 -6.42 -4.64
N ARG A 100 -0.10 -7.74 -4.58
CA ARG A 100 0.12 -8.65 -5.71
C ARG A 100 -1.14 -9.48 -5.96
N SER A 101 -1.72 -9.34 -7.15
CA SER A 101 -2.84 -10.15 -7.62
C SER A 101 -2.36 -11.54 -8.07
N GLY A 102 -3.29 -12.50 -8.22
CA GLY A 102 -3.00 -13.81 -8.82
C GLY A 102 -3.30 -15.01 -7.92
N GLY A 103 -2.55 -16.10 -8.15
CA GLY A 103 -2.86 -17.43 -7.63
C GLY A 103 -2.91 -17.56 -6.10
N ASN A 104 -2.11 -16.76 -5.38
CA ASN A 104 -2.22 -16.48 -3.96
C ASN A 104 -1.91 -14.98 -3.80
N SER A 105 -2.93 -14.18 -3.51
CA SER A 105 -2.75 -12.74 -3.41
C SER A 105 -2.04 -12.36 -2.12
N SER A 106 -1.20 -11.33 -2.21
CA SER A 106 -0.34 -10.94 -1.09
C SER A 106 -0.19 -9.42 -0.99
N MET A 107 0.08 -8.92 0.21
CA MET A 107 0.16 -7.50 0.52
C MET A 107 1.29 -7.21 1.50
N VAL A 108 1.80 -5.99 1.46
CA VAL A 108 2.55 -5.38 2.55
C VAL A 108 2.16 -3.92 2.70
N LYS A 109 2.11 -3.44 3.95
CA LYS A 109 1.90 -2.03 4.29
C LYS A 109 3.07 -1.54 5.13
N PHE A 110 3.54 -0.33 4.84
CA PHE A 110 4.68 0.25 5.55
C PHE A 110 4.53 1.77 5.65
N VAL A 111 5.07 2.35 6.71
CA VAL A 111 5.12 3.80 6.92
C VAL A 111 6.57 4.19 7.16
N LEU A 112 7.10 5.06 6.30
CA LEU A 112 8.45 5.58 6.37
C LEU A 112 8.43 7.05 6.79
N PRO A 113 8.96 7.40 7.98
CA PRO A 113 9.40 8.76 8.25
C PRO A 113 10.60 9.08 7.34
N ILE A 114 10.47 10.07 6.46
CA ILE A 114 11.50 10.37 5.46
C ILE A 114 12.77 10.87 6.18
N PRO A 115 13.92 10.18 6.02
CA PRO A 115 15.17 10.57 6.69
C PRO A 115 15.73 11.88 6.10
N GLU A 116 16.73 12.47 6.76
CA GLU A 116 17.49 13.58 6.19
C GLU A 116 18.29 13.16 4.94
N GLY A 117 18.82 14.16 4.21
CA GLY A 117 19.67 13.97 3.03
C GLY A 117 18.97 14.17 1.68
N SER A 118 19.75 14.14 0.61
CA SER A 118 19.30 14.37 -0.77
C SER A 118 19.35 13.13 -1.66
N ASP A 119 20.06 12.09 -1.26
CA ASP A 119 20.26 10.89 -2.06
C ASP A 119 19.03 9.98 -2.03
N ALA A 120 18.93 9.09 -3.03
CA ALA A 120 17.90 8.06 -3.06
C ALA A 120 17.94 7.20 -1.78
N ILE A 121 16.75 6.92 -1.25
CA ILE A 121 16.56 6.04 -0.11
C ILE A 121 16.35 4.63 -0.65
N TRP A 122 17.20 3.71 -0.22
CA TRP A 122 17.07 2.29 -0.53
C TRP A 122 16.82 1.57 0.79
N TRP A 123 15.66 0.92 0.91
CA TRP A 123 15.19 0.29 2.14
C TRP A 123 15.17 -1.22 1.98
N GLY A 124 15.78 -1.94 2.93
CA GLY A 124 15.90 -3.39 2.90
C GLY A 124 16.81 -3.91 1.78
N TYR A 125 17.60 -3.05 1.15
CA TYR A 125 18.62 -3.49 0.20
C TYR A 125 19.79 -4.11 0.97
N PRO A 126 20.41 -5.21 0.51
CA PRO A 126 21.57 -5.77 1.18
C PRO A 126 22.71 -4.77 1.32
N ASP A 127 23.24 -4.59 2.53
CA ASP A 127 24.42 -3.75 2.78
C ASP A 127 25.60 -4.17 1.89
N THR A 128 26.33 -3.17 1.38
CA THR A 128 27.60 -3.39 0.69
C THR A 128 28.74 -2.77 1.48
N ALA A 129 29.98 -3.16 1.18
CA ALA A 129 31.15 -2.61 1.87
C ALA A 129 31.27 -1.08 1.74
N GLU A 130 30.67 -0.50 0.70
CA GLU A 130 30.69 0.93 0.40
C GLU A 130 29.49 1.69 0.95
N LYS A 131 28.39 1.02 1.32
CA LYS A 131 27.15 1.67 1.73
C LYS A 131 26.25 0.76 2.56
N ASP A 132 25.82 1.30 3.69
CA ASP A 132 24.76 0.74 4.52
C ASP A 132 23.39 1.26 4.07
N TYR A 133 22.38 0.39 4.14
CA TYR A 133 21.01 0.67 3.77
C TYR A 133 20.07 0.44 4.95
N PRO A 134 19.10 1.34 5.20
CA PRO A 134 18.22 1.20 6.35
C PRO A 134 17.19 0.06 6.21
N GLY A 135 16.90 -0.55 7.36
CA GLY A 135 15.73 -1.38 7.60
C GLY A 135 15.72 -2.73 6.89
N GLU A 136 14.68 -3.53 7.19
CA GLU A 136 14.49 -4.86 6.61
C GLU A 136 13.67 -4.79 5.30
N PRO A 137 13.87 -5.75 4.38
CA PRO A 137 13.02 -5.90 3.20
C PRO A 137 11.54 -6.08 3.57
N LEU A 138 10.66 -5.70 2.64
CA LEU A 138 9.21 -5.82 2.82
C LEU A 138 8.69 -7.13 2.22
N SER A 139 8.35 -8.10 3.08
CA SER A 139 7.76 -9.37 2.67
C SER A 139 6.27 -9.21 2.37
N LEU A 140 5.84 -9.68 1.20
CA LEU A 140 4.43 -9.77 0.84
C LEU A 140 3.78 -10.96 1.54
N LEU A 141 2.88 -10.67 2.48
CA LEU A 141 2.12 -11.66 3.26
C LEU A 141 0.76 -11.94 2.60
N PRO A 142 0.13 -13.10 2.82
CA PRO A 142 -1.19 -13.41 2.26
C PRO A 142 -2.23 -12.31 2.57
N CYS A 143 -3.04 -11.98 1.57
CA CYS A 143 -4.13 -11.01 1.67
C CYS A 143 -5.48 -11.72 1.62
N VAL A 144 -6.32 -11.51 2.63
CA VAL A 144 -7.57 -12.25 2.81
C VAL A 144 -8.73 -11.28 3.07
N LEU A 145 -9.78 -11.40 2.25
CA LEU A 145 -11.05 -10.72 2.48
C LEU A 145 -12.13 -11.74 2.84
N LYS A 146 -12.77 -11.55 3.99
CA LYS A 146 -13.93 -12.33 4.40
C LYS A 146 -15.21 -11.52 4.19
N ILE A 147 -16.18 -12.09 3.50
CA ILE A 147 -17.50 -11.50 3.31
C ILE A 147 -18.53 -12.47 3.90
N GLU A 148 -19.38 -11.97 4.78
CA GLU A 148 -20.36 -12.81 5.47
C GLU A 148 -21.73 -12.17 5.62
N THR A 149 -22.74 -13.02 5.78
CA THR A 149 -24.11 -12.64 6.11
C THR A 149 -24.50 -13.18 7.49
N ASP A 150 -25.35 -12.45 8.20
CA ASP A 150 -25.84 -12.82 9.53
C ASP A 150 -26.81 -14.02 9.51
N ASN A 151 -27.50 -14.23 8.40
CA ASN A 151 -28.52 -15.26 8.22
C ASN A 151 -28.04 -16.49 7.44
N LYS A 152 -26.73 -16.61 7.17
CA LYS A 152 -26.13 -17.69 6.39
C LYS A 152 -26.70 -17.86 4.97
N LYS A 153 -27.26 -16.78 4.39
CA LYS A 153 -27.89 -16.83 3.07
C LYS A 153 -26.84 -16.77 1.97
N ASP A 154 -26.98 -17.66 1.00
CA ASP A 154 -26.19 -17.64 -0.23
C ASP A 154 -26.63 -16.47 -1.12
N ALA A 155 -25.65 -15.74 -1.65
CA ALA A 155 -25.83 -14.67 -2.61
C ALA A 155 -24.57 -14.55 -3.47
N ALA A 156 -24.72 -14.14 -4.73
CA ALA A 156 -23.56 -13.73 -5.52
C ALA A 156 -22.93 -12.47 -4.92
N VAL A 157 -21.60 -12.41 -4.95
CA VAL A 157 -20.82 -11.25 -4.47
C VAL A 157 -20.25 -10.53 -5.68
N PHE A 158 -20.36 -9.21 -5.67
CA PHE A 158 -19.87 -8.34 -6.72
C PHE A 158 -18.85 -7.36 -6.17
N GLN A 159 -17.82 -7.06 -6.96
CA GLN A 159 -16.86 -5.98 -6.75
C GLN A 159 -16.89 -5.07 -7.97
N ASN A 160 -17.15 -3.77 -7.79
CA ASN A 160 -17.25 -2.79 -8.87
C ASN A 160 -18.19 -3.26 -10.01
N GLY A 161 -19.29 -3.93 -9.65
CA GLY A 161 -20.29 -4.47 -10.59
C GLY A 161 -19.93 -5.83 -11.23
N ASN A 162 -18.72 -6.35 -11.03
CA ASN A 162 -18.32 -7.65 -11.57
C ASN A 162 -18.54 -8.76 -10.54
N LYS A 163 -19.13 -9.89 -10.95
CA LYS A 163 -19.28 -11.05 -10.06
C LYS A 163 -17.91 -11.64 -9.75
N ILE A 164 -17.55 -11.69 -8.48
CA ILE A 164 -16.25 -12.19 -7.98
C ILE A 164 -16.38 -13.51 -7.22
N GLY A 165 -17.59 -13.90 -6.86
CA GLY A 165 -17.81 -15.14 -6.13
C GLY A 165 -19.26 -15.34 -5.71
N GLN A 166 -19.42 -16.28 -4.80
CA GLN A 166 -20.72 -16.64 -4.24
C GLN A 166 -20.52 -17.06 -2.79
N LEU A 167 -21.34 -16.50 -1.91
CA LEU A 167 -21.42 -16.97 -0.53
C LEU A 167 -21.90 -18.43 -0.53
N LYS A 168 -21.29 -19.22 0.35
CA LYS A 168 -21.73 -20.58 0.69
C LYS A 168 -21.93 -20.65 2.19
N ASP A 169 -23.11 -21.06 2.63
CA ASP A 169 -23.54 -20.96 4.03
C ASP A 169 -23.38 -19.54 4.58
N GLY A 170 -23.60 -18.55 3.69
CA GLY A 170 -23.45 -17.12 3.95
C GLY A 170 -22.03 -16.62 4.20
N VAL A 171 -21.00 -17.36 3.79
CA VAL A 171 -19.60 -16.90 3.88
C VAL A 171 -18.89 -17.07 2.54
N LEU A 172 -18.05 -16.09 2.19
CA LEU A 172 -17.05 -16.18 1.13
C LEU A 172 -15.72 -15.67 1.68
N THR A 173 -14.67 -16.49 1.54
CA THR A 173 -13.29 -16.08 1.78
C THR A 173 -12.58 -15.92 0.45
N ILE A 174 -11.98 -14.76 0.23
CA ILE A 174 -11.23 -14.43 -0.98
C ILE A 174 -9.76 -14.30 -0.61
N GLU A 175 -8.94 -15.20 -1.16
CA GLU A 175 -7.48 -15.23 -1.01
C GLU A 175 -6.77 -15.06 -2.36
N LYS A 176 -7.57 -14.98 -3.44
CA LYS A 176 -7.11 -14.93 -4.84
C LYS A 176 -7.91 -13.85 -5.54
N PHE A 177 -7.32 -12.67 -5.65
CA PHE A 177 -7.91 -11.56 -6.38
C PHE A 177 -7.34 -11.55 -7.79
N ALA A 178 -8.23 -11.39 -8.77
CA ALA A 178 -7.84 -11.22 -10.17
C ALA A 178 -7.19 -9.84 -10.43
N GLY A 179 -7.39 -8.88 -9.52
CA GLY A 179 -6.88 -7.51 -9.59
C GLY A 179 -6.84 -6.86 -8.21
N ASP A 180 -6.91 -5.54 -8.16
CA ASP A 180 -6.92 -4.75 -6.93
C ASP A 180 -8.08 -5.17 -5.99
N PRO A 181 -7.83 -5.49 -4.70
CA PRO A 181 -8.88 -5.79 -3.73
C PRO A 181 -9.63 -4.54 -3.24
N ALA A 182 -9.19 -3.33 -3.58
CA ALA A 182 -9.97 -2.12 -3.32
C ALA A 182 -11.17 -2.02 -4.27
N GLY A 183 -12.28 -1.47 -3.78
CA GLY A 183 -13.49 -1.29 -4.58
C GLY A 183 -14.77 -1.29 -3.77
N GLU A 184 -15.88 -1.10 -4.46
CA GLU A 184 -17.21 -1.23 -3.89
C GLU A 184 -17.68 -2.69 -3.96
N TYR A 185 -18.01 -3.26 -2.81
CA TYR A 185 -18.55 -4.60 -2.67
C TYR A 185 -20.05 -4.57 -2.37
N HIS A 186 -20.81 -5.42 -3.05
CA HIS A 186 -22.23 -5.62 -2.73
C HIS A 186 -22.65 -7.07 -3.00
N LEU A 187 -23.81 -7.43 -2.45
CA LEU A 187 -24.44 -8.71 -2.68
C LEU A 187 -25.51 -8.59 -3.76
N GLU A 188 -25.81 -9.70 -4.43
CA GLU A 188 -26.99 -9.83 -5.28
C GLU A 188 -28.24 -9.35 -4.54
N ALA A 189 -29.12 -8.63 -5.25
CA ALA A 189 -30.35 -8.11 -4.67
C ALA A 189 -31.15 -9.26 -4.02
N PRO A 190 -31.64 -9.08 -2.79
CA PRO A 190 -32.40 -10.13 -2.13
C PRO A 190 -33.81 -10.23 -2.73
N ALA A 191 -34.61 -11.17 -2.20
CA ALA A 191 -35.99 -11.34 -2.63
C ALA A 191 -36.82 -10.08 -2.30
N GLN A 192 -37.89 -9.85 -3.05
CA GLN A 192 -38.79 -8.71 -2.85
C GLN A 192 -39.26 -8.58 -1.40
N GLY A 193 -39.27 -7.35 -0.86
CA GLY A 193 -39.62 -7.05 0.53
C GLY A 193 -38.44 -7.19 1.51
N TRP A 194 -37.21 -7.26 0.99
CA TRP A 194 -35.98 -7.29 1.78
C TRP A 194 -34.91 -6.40 1.13
N HIS A 195 -33.96 -5.95 1.94
CA HIS A 195 -32.74 -5.29 1.48
C HIS A 195 -31.53 -5.73 2.32
N TRP A 196 -30.34 -5.47 1.79
CA TRP A 196 -29.08 -5.68 2.52
C TRP A 196 -28.68 -4.40 3.24
N GLU A 197 -28.16 -4.54 4.46
CA GLU A 197 -27.52 -3.47 5.22
C GLU A 197 -26.07 -3.84 5.56
N PRO A 198 -25.07 -3.07 5.11
CA PRO A 198 -25.22 -1.95 4.18
C PRO A 198 -25.60 -2.45 2.77
N ALA A 199 -26.16 -1.57 1.93
CA ALA A 199 -26.45 -1.93 0.53
C ALA A 199 -25.16 -2.22 -0.27
N SER A 200 -24.10 -1.48 0.04
CA SER A 200 -22.75 -1.70 -0.48
C SER A 200 -21.70 -1.29 0.56
N LYS A 201 -20.46 -1.77 0.39
CA LYS A 201 -19.31 -1.46 1.24
C LYS A 201 -18.13 -1.06 0.39
N GLN A 202 -17.63 0.15 0.60
CA GLN A 202 -16.33 0.56 0.05
C GLN A 202 -15.20 -0.08 0.85
N VAL A 203 -14.24 -0.68 0.15
CA VAL A 203 -13.00 -1.24 0.69
C VAL A 203 -11.81 -0.57 0.01
N SER A 204 -10.78 -0.30 0.80
CA SER A 204 -9.48 0.21 0.40
C SER A 204 -8.37 -0.73 0.86
N LEU A 205 -7.15 -0.57 0.34
CA LEU A 205 -5.99 -1.32 0.85
C LEU A 205 -5.72 -1.01 2.35
N ASP A 206 -6.17 0.14 2.86
CA ASP A 206 -5.95 0.52 4.25
C ASP A 206 -6.80 -0.29 5.24
N ASP A 207 -7.95 -0.78 4.79
CA ASP A 207 -8.88 -1.57 5.60
C ASP A 207 -8.31 -2.95 5.98
N PHE A 208 -7.31 -3.43 5.22
CA PHE A 208 -6.58 -4.63 5.54
C PHE A 208 -5.56 -4.37 6.64
N THR A 209 -5.67 -5.15 7.71
CA THR A 209 -4.82 -5.03 8.90
C THR A 209 -4.00 -6.29 9.10
N LEU A 210 -2.78 -6.14 9.63
CA LEU A 210 -1.94 -7.28 9.94
C LEU A 210 -2.59 -8.06 11.09
N GLN A 211 -2.96 -9.30 10.80
CA GLN A 211 -3.48 -10.25 11.76
C GLN A 211 -2.36 -11.25 12.03
N ALA A 212 -1.69 -11.05 13.16
CA ALA A 212 -0.68 -12.00 13.61
C ALA A 212 -1.33 -13.36 13.88
N ALA A 213 -0.70 -14.42 13.42
CA ALA A 213 -1.14 -15.77 13.78
C ALA A 213 -1.07 -15.90 15.31
N LYS A 214 -2.18 -16.31 15.95
CA LYS A 214 -2.13 -16.74 17.35
C LYS A 214 -1.26 -18.00 17.39
N GLU A 215 -0.21 -17.98 18.22
CA GLU A 215 0.79 -19.05 18.30
C GLU A 215 0.19 -20.46 18.38
N HIS A 216 0.88 -21.39 17.72
CA HIS A 216 0.77 -22.84 17.85
C HIS A 216 -0.58 -23.48 17.50
N ASP A 217 -0.82 -23.68 16.20
CA ASP A 217 -1.61 -24.83 15.75
C ASP A 217 -0.93 -25.54 14.58
N LYS A 218 -1.12 -26.87 14.53
CA LYS A 218 -0.45 -27.84 13.63
C LYS A 218 -0.74 -27.65 12.14
N ASP A 219 -1.47 -26.61 11.76
CA ASP A 219 -1.94 -26.32 10.40
C ASP A 219 -1.12 -25.24 9.67
N GLY A 220 -0.04 -24.71 10.27
CA GLY A 220 0.88 -23.81 9.59
C GLY A 220 0.30 -22.42 9.27
N ARG A 221 -0.57 -21.88 10.14
CA ARG A 221 -1.10 -20.53 9.99
C ARG A 221 0.02 -19.48 10.06
N ARG A 222 0.04 -18.59 9.07
CA ARG A 222 1.02 -17.52 8.87
C ARG A 222 0.35 -16.17 9.11
N ASP A 223 1.15 -15.12 9.32
CA ASP A 223 0.63 -13.76 9.42
C ASP A 223 -0.05 -13.33 8.11
N ILE A 224 -1.21 -12.68 8.21
CA ILE A 224 -1.98 -12.26 7.04
C ILE A 224 -2.40 -10.80 7.14
N TYR A 225 -2.62 -10.17 5.99
CA TYR A 225 -3.39 -8.93 5.92
C TYR A 225 -4.87 -9.29 5.71
N GLY A 226 -5.68 -9.09 6.75
CA GLY A 226 -7.08 -9.50 6.75
C GLY A 226 -8.06 -8.33 6.87
N HIS A 227 -9.17 -8.43 6.15
CA HIS A 227 -10.34 -7.55 6.31
C HIS A 227 -11.65 -8.36 6.29
N GLY A 228 -12.69 -7.85 6.96
CA GLY A 228 -14.00 -8.48 7.06
C GLY A 228 -15.13 -7.51 6.73
N ILE A 229 -16.03 -7.93 5.84
CA ILE A 229 -17.28 -7.23 5.51
C ILE A 229 -18.46 -8.08 5.95
N GLN A 230 -19.43 -7.45 6.61
CA GLN A 230 -20.66 -8.10 7.01
C GLN A 230 -21.86 -7.40 6.39
N PHE A 231 -22.78 -8.21 5.86
CA PHE A 231 -24.08 -7.78 5.37
C PHE A 231 -25.19 -8.39 6.22
N ARG A 232 -26.19 -7.58 6.57
CA ARG A 232 -27.41 -8.02 7.27
C ARG A 232 -28.58 -8.01 6.32
N LEU A 233 -29.41 -9.04 6.36
CA LEU A 233 -30.68 -9.03 5.62
C LEU A 233 -31.79 -8.42 6.47
N VAL A 234 -32.41 -7.35 5.98
CA VAL A 234 -33.47 -6.63 6.68
C VAL A 234 -34.76 -6.65 5.86
N LYS A 235 -35.90 -6.81 6.53
CA LYS A 235 -37.21 -6.80 5.89
C LYS A 235 -37.67 -5.37 5.68
N ASP A 236 -38.22 -5.07 4.51
CA ASP A 236 -38.82 -3.77 4.21
C ASP A 236 -40.09 -3.58 5.07
N GLU A 237 -40.32 -2.34 5.51
CA GLU A 237 -41.55 -1.94 6.23
C GLU A 237 -42.75 -1.79 5.29
#